data_AF-A0A2V7GWP7-F1
#
_entry.id   AF-A0A2V7GWP7-F1
#
_cell.length_a   1.000
_cell.length_b   1.000
_cell.length_c   1.000
_cell.angle_alpha   90.00
_cell.angle_beta   90.00
_cell.angle_gamma   90.00
#
_symmetry.space_group_name_H-M   'P 1'
#
loop_
_entity.id
_entity.type
_entity.pdbx_description
1 polymer ?
#
loop_
_entity_poly.entity_id
_entity_poly.type
_entity_poly.pdbx_seq_one_letter_code
_entity_poly.pdbx_strand_id
1 'polypeptide(L)'
;MKSRWLIGMAAWWAWLPGMAYAQEPDTTPPKFVLPPITVSATRSTLPLSKTPHAVQLVDKAQISGAKPTWGLDEALSNVPGVFVANRYNFSLDQRISIRGFGSRAAFAVRGIKVFLDGIPQTLPDGQGQLTNLDLAAVDRIEVLRGSSSALFGNASGGVVSIWTDPTAPGRLDEALRVVAGRSGRNSDRTWSKWQTTTRFRAGTGSGFVNVSRLGYEGERDHSGADLRNLNTRFQIPVGGWTLSTLADVGDDPRADNPGALTLAELHANRDSAPAINLQRDAGKDVTQGQLGVTMRRSTADGGETAVTVFGLTRSLKNPQTFAYIDLSRIAYGARFTVTRPVRLGRFAHRLTAGFDVQRQADDRVNYNYVGATAQRDTSRQLDQLEHVTEIGPFVQSALELSPKVTVTGGLRYDWVRFTVQDRLTPFTVANPDDSGRRL
;
A
#
# COMPACT_ATOMS: atom_id res chain seq x y z
N MET A 1 -76.79 -14.98 -87.31
CA MET A 1 -77.21 -15.23 -85.91
C MET A 1 -76.51 -14.23 -84.98
N LYS A 2 -77.16 -13.88 -83.86
CA LYS A 2 -76.75 -13.09 -82.66
C LYS A 2 -75.24 -12.74 -82.52
N SER A 3 -74.82 -11.47 -82.31
CA SER A 3 -74.80 -10.66 -81.04
C SER A 3 -73.69 -11.09 -80.03
N ARG A 4 -72.87 -10.23 -79.38
CA ARG A 4 -72.86 -8.75 -79.15
C ARG A 4 -71.46 -8.21 -78.74
N TRP A 5 -71.17 -6.92 -79.04
CA TRP A 5 -70.44 -5.88 -78.26
C TRP A 5 -69.25 -6.22 -77.31
N LEU A 6 -68.08 -5.63 -77.64
CA LEU A 6 -67.34 -4.57 -76.89
C LEU A 6 -67.17 -4.55 -75.34
N ILE A 7 -65.91 -4.28 -74.93
CA ILE A 7 -65.41 -3.52 -73.74
C ILE A 7 -65.32 -4.24 -72.37
N GLY A 8 -64.15 -4.13 -71.71
CA GLY A 8 -64.03 -4.24 -70.23
C GLY A 8 -62.65 -4.57 -69.63
N MET A 9 -61.84 -3.53 -69.36
CA MET A 9 -60.74 -3.40 -68.36
C MET A 9 -60.08 -4.63 -67.68
N ALA A 10 -58.74 -4.72 -67.73
CA ALA A 10 -57.79 -5.08 -66.63
C ALA A 10 -56.39 -5.39 -67.24
N ALA A 11 -55.23 -5.07 -66.65
CA ALA A 11 -54.92 -4.24 -65.49
C ALA A 11 -53.55 -3.56 -65.70
N TRP A 12 -53.35 -2.37 -65.12
CA TRP A 12 -52.01 -1.77 -64.98
C TRP A 12 -51.14 -2.62 -64.06
N TRP A 13 -49.96 -3.02 -64.50
CA TRP A 13 -48.93 -3.64 -63.65
C TRP A 13 -47.60 -2.90 -63.78
N ALA A 14 -46.86 -2.86 -62.67
CA ALA A 14 -45.46 -2.41 -62.55
C ALA A 14 -45.15 -0.91 -62.76
N TRP A 15 -45.80 -0.03 -61.98
CA TRP A 15 -45.12 1.14 -61.39
C TRP A 15 -45.18 1.04 -59.86
N LEU A 16 -44.37 0.14 -59.29
CA LEU A 16 -44.05 0.16 -57.87
C LEU A 16 -42.87 1.11 -57.68
N PRO A 17 -43.01 2.26 -56.99
CA PRO A 17 -41.85 3.03 -56.58
C PRO A 17 -41.04 2.15 -55.62
N GLY A 18 -39.77 1.90 -55.96
CA GLY A 18 -38.86 1.20 -55.07
C GLY A 18 -38.78 1.99 -53.77
N MET A 19 -39.26 1.40 -52.67
CA MET A 19 -39.09 1.99 -51.35
C MET A 19 -37.59 2.04 -51.07
N ALA A 20 -37.00 3.22 -51.18
CA ALA A 20 -35.69 3.50 -50.65
C ALA A 20 -35.80 3.34 -49.13
N TYR A 21 -35.35 2.20 -48.62
CA TYR A 21 -35.11 2.03 -47.20
C TYR A 21 -34.05 3.04 -46.79
N ALA A 22 -34.50 4.15 -46.23
CA ALA A 22 -33.62 5.08 -45.54
C ALA A 22 -32.92 4.27 -44.43
N GLN A 23 -31.59 4.33 -44.42
CA GLN A 23 -30.80 3.70 -43.38
C GLN A 23 -31.24 4.30 -42.04
N GLU A 24 -31.72 3.46 -41.11
CA GLU A 24 -32.07 3.95 -39.77
C GLU A 24 -30.84 4.65 -39.17
N PRO A 25 -31.02 5.80 -38.48
CA PRO A 25 -29.91 6.46 -37.82
C PRO A 25 -29.21 5.46 -36.90
N ASP A 26 -27.88 5.34 -37.01
CA ASP A 26 -27.09 4.41 -36.20
C ASP A 26 -27.37 4.69 -34.70
N THR A 27 -28.17 3.79 -34.09
CA THR A 27 -28.57 3.87 -32.69
C THR A 27 -27.54 3.29 -31.75
N THR A 28 -26.30 3.03 -32.21
CA THR A 28 -25.20 2.73 -31.29
C THR A 28 -25.15 3.80 -30.20
N PRO A 29 -25.20 3.40 -28.90
CA PRO A 29 -25.16 4.37 -27.82
C PRO A 29 -23.89 5.21 -27.95
N PRO A 30 -23.95 6.52 -27.61
CA PRO A 30 -22.85 7.44 -27.84
C PRO A 30 -21.56 6.84 -27.29
N LYS A 31 -20.52 6.75 -28.14
CA LYS A 31 -19.25 6.09 -27.83
C LYS A 31 -18.77 6.53 -26.45
N PHE A 32 -18.96 5.68 -25.45
CA PHE A 32 -18.53 5.94 -24.09
C PHE A 32 -17.01 5.86 -24.05
N VAL A 33 -16.37 7.01 -24.23
CA VAL A 33 -14.92 7.16 -24.05
C VAL A 33 -14.65 7.01 -22.56
N LEU A 34 -14.30 5.78 -22.17
CA LEU A 34 -13.89 5.48 -20.79
C LEU A 34 -12.73 6.40 -20.41
N PRO A 35 -12.77 7.05 -19.23
CA PRO A 35 -11.65 7.83 -18.73
C PRO A 35 -10.36 6.99 -18.71
N PRO A 36 -9.21 7.54 -19.10
CA PRO A 36 -7.96 6.80 -19.07
C PRO A 36 -7.61 6.43 -17.63
N ILE A 37 -7.25 5.17 -17.41
CA ILE A 37 -6.68 4.72 -16.14
C ILE A 37 -5.43 5.54 -15.84
N THR A 38 -5.42 6.27 -14.72
CA THR A 38 -4.27 7.04 -14.26
C THR A 38 -3.54 6.35 -13.12
N VAL A 39 -2.25 6.65 -13.00
CA VAL A 39 -1.37 6.21 -11.90
C VAL A 39 -0.65 7.41 -11.29
N SER A 40 -0.46 7.36 -9.98
CA SER A 40 0.20 8.37 -9.15
C SER A 40 1.55 7.92 -8.60
N ALA A 41 1.90 6.63 -8.72
CA ALA A 41 3.15 6.03 -8.26
C ALA A 41 4.44 6.66 -8.84
N THR A 42 4.35 7.53 -9.85
CA THR A 42 5.47 8.31 -10.42
C THR A 42 5.61 9.72 -9.82
N ARG A 43 4.88 10.04 -8.74
CA ARG A 43 4.73 11.41 -8.19
C ARG A 43 4.09 12.43 -9.16
N SER A 44 3.49 11.95 -10.24
CA SER A 44 2.68 12.73 -11.17
C SER A 44 1.51 11.89 -11.63
N THR A 45 0.30 12.47 -11.66
CA THR A 45 -0.91 11.75 -12.12
C THR A 45 -0.87 11.63 -13.65
N LEU A 46 -0.62 10.43 -14.18
CA LEU A 46 -0.49 10.19 -15.61
C LEU A 46 -1.35 9.03 -16.10
N PRO A 47 -1.87 9.06 -17.34
CA PRO A 47 -2.41 7.87 -18.00
C PRO A 47 -1.38 6.73 -18.00
N LEU A 48 -1.81 5.52 -17.65
CA LEU A 48 -0.95 4.34 -17.62
C LEU A 48 -0.24 4.10 -18.97
N SER A 49 -0.95 4.33 -20.09
CA SER A 49 -0.42 4.26 -21.46
C SER A 49 0.65 5.30 -21.81
N LYS A 50 0.80 6.36 -21.00
CA LYS A 50 1.83 7.41 -21.15
C LYS A 50 2.89 7.34 -20.04
N THR A 51 2.92 6.28 -19.24
CA THR A 51 3.86 6.11 -18.13
C THR A 51 5.11 5.36 -18.59
N PRO A 52 6.32 5.97 -18.55
CA PRO A 52 7.56 5.37 -19.05
C PRO A 52 8.20 4.37 -18.05
N HIS A 53 7.38 3.72 -17.23
CA HIS A 53 7.79 2.81 -16.16
C HIS A 53 6.93 1.55 -16.17
N ALA A 54 7.47 0.43 -15.68
CA ALA A 54 6.76 -0.85 -15.60
C ALA A 54 5.76 -0.89 -14.42
N VAL A 55 4.72 -0.06 -14.50
CA VAL A 55 3.64 0.01 -13.51
C VAL A 55 2.60 -1.09 -13.76
N GLN A 56 2.22 -1.81 -12.72
CA GLN A 56 1.03 -2.64 -12.69
C GLN A 56 -0.03 -1.96 -11.84
N LEU A 57 -1.25 -1.84 -12.36
CA LEU A 57 -2.42 -1.57 -11.53
C LEU A 57 -3.01 -2.90 -11.07
N VAL A 58 -3.37 -2.99 -9.79
CA VAL A 58 -4.20 -4.04 -9.21
C VAL A 58 -5.46 -3.38 -8.68
N ASP A 59 -6.62 -3.74 -9.23
CA ASP A 59 -7.92 -3.13 -8.88
C ASP A 59 -8.61 -3.82 -7.69
N LYS A 60 -9.69 -3.20 -7.19
CA LYS A 60 -10.47 -3.69 -6.05
C LYS A 60 -10.98 -5.13 -6.22
N ALA A 61 -11.35 -5.52 -7.43
CA ALA A 61 -11.84 -6.87 -7.71
C ALA A 61 -10.70 -7.89 -7.65
N GLN A 62 -9.51 -7.53 -8.15
CA GLN A 62 -8.29 -8.33 -8.00
C GLN A 62 -7.79 -8.39 -6.54
N ILE A 63 -8.02 -7.35 -5.73
CA ILE A 63 -7.62 -7.29 -4.31
C ILE A 63 -8.53 -8.15 -3.43
N SER A 64 -9.86 -7.97 -3.54
CA SER A 64 -10.86 -8.48 -2.58
C SER A 64 -11.84 -9.53 -3.13
N GLY A 65 -11.88 -9.70 -4.46
CA GLY A 65 -12.74 -10.68 -5.11
C GLY A 65 -12.34 -12.11 -4.72
N ALA A 66 -13.28 -12.83 -4.12
CA ALA A 66 -13.11 -14.21 -3.61
C ALA A 66 -11.89 -14.43 -2.68
N LYS A 67 -11.42 -13.38 -1.99
CA LYS A 67 -10.23 -13.40 -1.12
C LYS A 67 -10.55 -13.02 0.32
N PRO A 68 -9.96 -13.65 1.35
CA PRO A 68 -10.21 -13.29 2.74
C PRO A 68 -9.59 -11.94 3.12
N THR A 69 -8.66 -11.39 2.33
CA THR A 69 -7.97 -10.11 2.52
C THR A 69 -7.14 -10.06 3.80
N TRP A 70 -6.39 -11.13 4.08
CA TRP A 70 -5.47 -11.19 5.23
C TRP A 70 -4.18 -10.41 5.01
N GLY A 71 -3.68 -10.34 3.77
CA GLY A 71 -2.38 -9.76 3.48
C GLY A 71 -2.12 -9.48 2.00
N LEU A 72 -1.09 -8.67 1.74
CA LEU A 72 -0.74 -8.17 0.40
C LEU A 72 -0.27 -9.28 -0.53
N ASP A 73 0.17 -10.42 -0.01
CA ASP A 73 0.45 -11.61 -0.81
C ASP A 73 -0.76 -12.07 -1.65
N GLU A 74 -1.98 -11.96 -1.13
CA GLU A 74 -3.20 -12.28 -1.87
C GLU A 74 -3.39 -11.36 -3.08
N ALA A 75 -3.19 -10.05 -2.89
CA ALA A 75 -3.36 -9.04 -3.94
C ALA A 75 -2.18 -9.00 -4.94
N LEU A 76 -0.95 -9.17 -4.45
CA LEU A 76 0.28 -9.02 -5.22
C LEU A 76 0.79 -10.31 -5.87
N SER A 77 0.22 -11.48 -5.52
CA SER A 77 0.57 -12.80 -6.07
C SER A 77 0.63 -12.85 -7.61
N ASN A 78 -0.26 -12.12 -8.28
CA ASN A 78 -0.35 -12.08 -9.74
C ASN A 78 0.47 -10.94 -10.40
N VAL A 79 1.23 -10.14 -9.63
CA VAL A 79 2.03 -9.04 -10.17
C VAL A 79 3.41 -9.54 -10.61
N PRO A 80 3.76 -9.55 -11.92
CA PRO A 80 4.98 -10.20 -12.38
C PRO A 80 6.25 -9.57 -11.80
N GLY A 81 7.14 -10.39 -11.26
CA GLY A 81 8.38 -9.96 -10.63
C GLY A 81 8.22 -9.37 -9.23
N VAL A 82 7.03 -9.48 -8.61
CA VAL A 82 6.83 -9.26 -7.17
C VAL A 82 6.79 -10.62 -6.47
N PHE A 83 7.39 -10.70 -5.29
CA PHE A 83 7.35 -11.89 -4.45
C PHE A 83 7.13 -11.49 -2.99
N VAL A 84 6.12 -12.10 -2.36
CA VAL A 84 5.74 -11.86 -0.96
C VAL A 84 5.93 -13.14 -0.14
N ALA A 85 6.73 -13.02 0.92
CA ALA A 85 7.08 -14.08 1.86
C ALA A 85 6.56 -13.75 3.29
N ASN A 86 6.80 -14.66 4.24
CA ASN A 86 6.25 -14.64 5.60
C ASN A 86 4.71 -14.61 5.61
N ARG A 87 4.09 -15.31 4.65
CA ARG A 87 2.64 -15.43 4.55
C ARG A 87 2.09 -16.05 5.83
N TYR A 88 1.08 -15.40 6.41
CA TYR A 88 0.34 -15.82 7.59
C TYR A 88 1.19 -16.01 8.88
N ASN A 89 2.40 -15.43 8.93
CA ASN A 89 3.11 -15.16 10.18
C ASN A 89 3.09 -13.65 10.45
N PHE A 90 2.03 -13.20 11.10
CA PHE A 90 1.76 -11.78 11.35
C PHE A 90 2.79 -11.13 12.30
N SER A 91 3.54 -11.91 13.09
CA SER A 91 4.60 -11.39 13.95
C SER A 91 5.76 -10.75 13.17
N LEU A 92 6.15 -11.33 12.03
CA LEU A 92 7.34 -10.93 11.25
C LEU A 92 7.09 -9.88 10.17
N ASP A 93 5.81 -9.51 9.97
CA ASP A 93 5.31 -8.74 8.82
C ASP A 93 5.60 -9.40 7.45
N GLN A 94 4.86 -8.96 6.44
CA GLN A 94 5.03 -9.49 5.09
C GLN A 94 6.27 -8.91 4.41
N ARG A 95 7.22 -9.79 4.08
CA ARG A 95 8.41 -9.41 3.31
C ARG A 95 8.09 -9.35 1.83
N ILE A 96 7.91 -8.13 1.33
CA ILE A 96 7.69 -7.84 -0.10
C ILE A 96 9.02 -7.61 -0.78
N SER A 97 9.21 -8.19 -1.97
CA SER A 97 10.38 -7.98 -2.82
C SER A 97 9.96 -7.76 -4.28
N ILE A 98 10.71 -6.91 -4.99
CA ILE A 98 10.46 -6.58 -6.40
C ILE A 98 11.75 -6.81 -7.19
N ARG A 99 11.73 -7.73 -8.17
CA ARG A 99 12.89 -8.13 -8.98
C ARG A 99 14.14 -8.42 -8.14
N GLY A 100 13.97 -9.10 -7.00
CA GLY A 100 15.03 -9.48 -6.07
C GLY A 100 15.39 -8.42 -5.01
N PHE A 101 15.07 -7.14 -5.20
CA PHE A 101 15.26 -6.11 -4.16
C PHE A 101 14.34 -6.40 -2.97
N GLY A 102 14.87 -6.35 -1.75
CA GLY A 102 14.19 -6.73 -0.51
C GLY A 102 14.30 -8.21 -0.12
N SER A 103 14.76 -9.09 -1.02
CA SER A 103 14.89 -10.54 -0.75
C SER A 103 15.78 -10.90 0.45
N ARG A 104 16.81 -10.09 0.73
CA ARG A 104 17.77 -10.29 1.83
C ARG A 104 17.27 -9.81 3.20
N ALA A 105 16.09 -9.16 3.29
CA ALA A 105 15.49 -8.86 4.58
C ALA A 105 15.05 -10.15 5.28
N ALA A 106 15.27 -10.28 6.58
CA ALA A 106 14.75 -11.43 7.35
C ALA A 106 13.25 -11.26 7.65
N PHE A 107 12.85 -10.03 7.96
CA PHE A 107 11.50 -9.58 8.32
C PHE A 107 11.28 -8.16 7.78
N ALA A 108 10.02 -7.70 7.82
CA ALA A 108 9.59 -6.38 7.35
C ALA A 108 9.91 -6.09 5.86
N VAL A 109 9.52 -4.90 5.39
CA VAL A 109 9.82 -4.39 4.05
C VAL A 109 11.13 -3.60 4.06
N ARG A 110 12.08 -3.91 3.16
CA ARG A 110 13.31 -3.13 2.91
C ARG A 110 13.63 -3.05 1.41
N GLY A 111 14.22 -1.93 0.97
CA GLY A 111 14.70 -1.74 -0.42
C GLY A 111 13.63 -1.40 -1.47
N ILE A 112 12.38 -1.25 -1.05
CA ILE A 112 11.26 -0.65 -1.79
C ILE A 112 10.59 0.38 -0.86
N LYS A 113 9.87 1.36 -1.42
CA LYS A 113 8.99 2.22 -0.59
C LYS A 113 7.54 1.74 -0.71
N VAL A 114 6.79 1.85 0.38
CA VAL A 114 5.34 1.56 0.42
C VAL A 114 4.59 2.80 0.90
N PHE A 115 3.47 3.12 0.25
CA PHE A 115 2.60 4.25 0.59
C PHE A 115 1.16 3.79 0.80
N LEU A 116 0.48 4.38 1.78
CA LEU A 116 -0.98 4.35 1.93
C LEU A 116 -1.49 5.77 1.74
N ASP A 117 -2.34 5.98 0.74
CA ASP A 117 -2.92 7.29 0.40
C ASP A 117 -1.89 8.43 0.22
N GLY A 118 -0.66 8.06 -0.19
CA GLY A 118 0.49 8.94 -0.37
C GLY A 118 1.40 9.10 0.86
N ILE A 119 0.99 8.61 2.03
CA ILE A 119 1.74 8.64 3.29
C ILE A 119 2.67 7.40 3.38
N PRO A 120 3.97 7.55 3.70
CA PRO A 120 4.89 6.43 3.74
C PRO A 120 4.59 5.46 4.89
N GLN A 121 4.65 4.17 4.58
CA GLN A 121 4.72 3.07 5.55
C GLN A 121 6.16 2.57 5.77
N THR A 122 7.06 2.91 4.84
CA THR A 122 8.50 2.65 4.88
C THR A 122 9.26 3.90 5.32
N LEU A 123 9.95 3.81 6.46
CA LEU A 123 10.52 4.94 7.19
C LEU A 123 11.96 5.29 6.72
N PRO A 124 12.62 6.32 7.31
CA PRO A 124 14.00 6.70 6.96
C PRO A 124 15.04 5.60 7.18
N ASP A 125 14.85 4.74 8.18
CA ASP A 125 15.68 3.56 8.42
C ASP A 125 15.56 2.49 7.31
N GLY A 126 14.67 2.71 6.33
CA GLY A 126 14.39 1.81 5.22
C GLY A 126 13.49 0.63 5.57
N GLN A 127 12.94 0.57 6.79
CA GLN A 127 12.03 -0.46 7.26
C GLN A 127 10.57 -0.04 7.08
N GLY A 128 9.71 -0.96 6.66
CA GLY A 128 8.26 -0.76 6.62
C GLY A 128 7.47 -1.91 7.22
N GLN A 129 6.37 -1.55 7.89
CA GLN A 129 5.40 -2.44 8.53
C GLN A 129 3.99 -1.98 8.11
N LEU A 130 3.04 -2.90 8.03
CA LEU A 130 1.71 -2.67 7.45
C LEU A 130 0.56 -3.05 8.40
N THR A 131 0.84 -3.09 9.70
CA THR A 131 -0.13 -3.34 10.80
C THR A 131 -1.37 -2.45 10.73
N ASN A 132 -1.29 -1.23 10.21
CA ASN A 132 -2.42 -0.29 10.13
C ASN A 132 -3.19 -0.31 8.80
N LEU A 133 -3.15 -1.41 8.04
CA LEU A 133 -3.79 -1.52 6.73
C LEU A 133 -4.76 -2.72 6.66
N ASP A 134 -6.06 -2.44 6.58
CA ASP A 134 -7.02 -3.41 6.04
C ASP A 134 -7.00 -3.37 4.50
N LEU A 135 -6.83 -4.53 3.85
CA LEU A 135 -6.86 -4.62 2.39
C LEU A 135 -8.25 -4.55 1.77
N ALA A 136 -9.31 -4.84 2.52
CA ALA A 136 -10.65 -4.75 1.96
C ALA A 136 -11.18 -3.30 1.89
N ALA A 137 -10.55 -2.39 2.62
CA ALA A 137 -10.68 -0.94 2.49
C ALA A 137 -10.11 -0.38 1.17
N VAL A 138 -9.16 -1.10 0.56
CA VAL A 138 -8.36 -0.61 -0.58
C VAL A 138 -9.18 -0.60 -1.87
N ASP A 139 -9.09 0.52 -2.59
CA ASP A 139 -9.62 0.70 -3.95
C ASP A 139 -8.67 0.12 -4.99
N ARG A 140 -7.38 0.47 -4.90
CA ARG A 140 -6.37 -0.02 -5.83
C ARG A 140 -4.96 -0.05 -5.24
N ILE A 141 -4.10 -0.85 -5.85
CA ILE A 141 -2.67 -0.87 -5.60
C ILE A 141 -1.93 -0.61 -6.92
N GLU A 142 -1.03 0.37 -6.92
CA GLU A 142 -0.14 0.69 -8.03
C GLU A 142 1.27 0.19 -7.70
N VAL A 143 1.77 -0.78 -8.47
CA VAL A 143 3.12 -1.34 -8.28
C VAL A 143 4.04 -0.86 -9.39
N LEU A 144 4.89 0.12 -9.09
CA LEU A 144 5.94 0.59 -9.98
C LEU A 144 7.19 -0.28 -9.81
N ARG A 145 7.54 -1.06 -10.84
CA ARG A 145 8.64 -2.04 -10.80
C ARG A 145 9.90 -1.52 -11.49
N GLY A 146 11.04 -1.62 -10.80
CA GLY A 146 12.35 -1.17 -11.30
C GLY A 146 12.85 0.10 -10.60
N SER A 147 13.91 0.70 -11.15
CA SER A 147 14.66 1.80 -10.53
C SER A 147 13.79 3.04 -10.31
N SER A 148 13.30 3.18 -9.08
CA SER A 148 12.50 4.32 -8.62
C SER A 148 13.27 5.31 -7.73
N SER A 149 14.54 5.01 -7.46
CA SER A 149 15.44 5.78 -6.59
C SER A 149 15.52 7.27 -6.98
N ALA A 150 15.53 7.60 -8.27
CA ALA A 150 15.52 8.99 -8.76
C ALA A 150 14.30 9.81 -8.31
N LEU A 151 13.23 9.17 -7.82
CA LEU A 151 12.06 9.82 -7.22
C LEU A 151 11.90 9.50 -5.72
N PHE A 152 12.34 8.33 -5.25
CA PHE A 152 11.99 7.78 -3.93
C PHE A 152 13.18 7.32 -3.06
N GLY A 153 14.41 7.61 -3.47
CA GLY A 153 15.62 7.40 -2.66
C GLY A 153 15.95 5.93 -2.45
N ASN A 154 15.87 5.47 -1.20
CA ASN A 154 16.16 4.08 -0.80
C ASN A 154 15.20 3.00 -1.39
N ALA A 155 14.28 3.40 -2.27
CA ALA A 155 13.34 2.59 -3.05
C ALA A 155 13.96 1.87 -4.28
N SER A 156 15.16 1.31 -4.17
CA SER A 156 15.92 0.81 -5.35
C SER A 156 15.18 -0.25 -6.18
N GLY A 157 14.29 -1.05 -5.57
CA GLY A 157 13.50 -2.07 -6.28
C GLY A 157 12.20 -1.59 -6.92
N GLY A 158 11.63 -0.48 -6.44
CA GLY A 158 10.32 0.01 -6.85
C GLY A 158 9.47 0.58 -5.73
N VAL A 159 8.19 0.80 -6.03
CA VAL A 159 7.20 1.40 -5.13
C VAL A 159 5.90 0.60 -5.18
N VAL A 160 5.27 0.40 -4.00
CA VAL A 160 3.89 -0.06 -3.86
C VAL A 160 3.06 1.10 -3.31
N SER A 161 2.15 1.65 -4.09
CA SER A 161 1.25 2.74 -3.67
C SER A 161 -0.17 2.20 -3.53
N ILE A 162 -0.69 2.25 -2.31
CA ILE A 162 -1.98 1.70 -1.91
C ILE A 162 -2.94 2.88 -1.74
N TRP A 163 -4.13 2.80 -2.33
CA TRP A 163 -5.11 3.88 -2.30
C TRP A 163 -6.46 3.38 -1.80
N THR A 164 -7.06 4.12 -0.87
CA THR A 164 -8.48 4.02 -0.53
C THR A 164 -9.30 4.98 -1.39
N ASP A 165 -10.59 4.70 -1.58
CA ASP A 165 -11.52 5.63 -2.22
C ASP A 165 -12.54 6.18 -1.19
N PRO A 166 -12.46 7.48 -0.85
CA PRO A 166 -13.43 8.15 -0.01
C PRO A 166 -14.73 8.54 -0.74
N THR A 167 -14.89 8.22 -2.02
CA THR A 167 -16.04 8.67 -2.82
C THR A 167 -17.26 7.80 -2.56
N ALA A 168 -18.26 8.35 -1.86
CA ALA A 168 -19.58 7.71 -1.79
C ALA A 168 -20.33 7.85 -3.13
N PRO A 169 -20.97 6.79 -3.65
CA PRO A 169 -21.88 6.89 -4.81
C PRO A 169 -23.13 7.74 -4.51
N GLY A 170 -23.71 7.57 -3.31
CA GLY A 170 -24.85 8.33 -2.80
C GLY A 170 -24.45 9.36 -1.73
N ARG A 171 -25.41 9.72 -0.86
CA ARG A 171 -25.11 10.48 0.37
C ARG A 171 -24.34 9.63 1.40
N LEU A 172 -24.65 8.33 1.43
CA LEU A 172 -24.12 7.30 2.31
C LEU A 172 -24.02 6.00 1.50
N ASP A 173 -23.00 5.20 1.77
CA ASP A 173 -22.73 3.86 1.22
C ASP A 173 -22.13 3.03 2.35
N GLU A 174 -22.77 1.92 2.71
CA GLU A 174 -22.40 1.07 3.85
C GLU A 174 -22.27 -0.38 3.40
N ALA A 175 -21.16 -1.01 3.78
CA ALA A 175 -20.85 -2.39 3.43
C ALA A 175 -20.34 -3.16 4.65
N LEU A 176 -21.08 -4.20 5.04
CA LEU A 176 -20.64 -5.22 5.98
C LEU A 176 -20.07 -6.40 5.19
N ARG A 177 -18.87 -6.87 5.55
CA ARG A 177 -18.33 -8.14 5.06
C ARG A 177 -17.93 -8.99 6.26
N VAL A 178 -18.37 -10.24 6.24
CA VAL A 178 -17.96 -11.29 7.18
C VAL A 178 -17.47 -12.46 6.34
N VAL A 179 -16.28 -12.95 6.65
CA VAL A 179 -15.70 -14.15 6.05
C VAL A 179 -15.14 -15.01 7.17
N ALA A 180 -15.39 -16.31 7.13
CA ALA A 180 -14.82 -17.25 8.08
C ALA A 180 -14.40 -18.52 7.35
N GLY A 181 -13.52 -19.29 7.97
CA GLY A 181 -13.04 -20.54 7.40
C GLY A 181 -12.27 -21.37 8.41
N ARG A 182 -11.68 -22.44 7.89
CA ARG A 182 -10.85 -23.37 8.65
C ARG A 182 -9.43 -23.38 8.07
N SER A 183 -8.44 -23.65 8.90
CA SER A 183 -7.01 -23.66 8.59
C SER A 183 -6.32 -24.86 9.24
N GLY A 184 -5.03 -25.04 8.96
CA GLY A 184 -4.26 -26.20 9.42
C GLY A 184 -4.53 -27.46 8.58
N ARG A 185 -3.61 -28.43 8.67
CA ARG A 185 -3.64 -29.66 7.84
C ARG A 185 -4.96 -30.42 7.94
N ASN A 186 -5.53 -30.51 9.14
CA ASN A 186 -6.75 -31.28 9.41
C ASN A 186 -8.00 -30.40 9.38
N SER A 187 -7.88 -29.14 8.95
CA SER A 187 -8.92 -28.11 9.11
C SER A 187 -9.36 -27.92 10.57
N ASP A 188 -8.55 -28.31 11.54
CA ASP A 188 -8.88 -28.32 12.96
C ASP A 188 -8.88 -26.92 13.58
N ARG A 189 -8.21 -25.96 12.93
CA ARG A 189 -8.16 -24.55 13.36
C ARG A 189 -9.15 -23.68 12.61
N THR A 190 -9.53 -22.56 13.20
CA THR A 190 -10.54 -21.62 12.67
C THR A 190 -10.02 -20.20 12.51
N TRP A 191 -10.72 -19.43 11.68
CA TRP A 191 -10.50 -18.00 11.55
C TRP A 191 -11.78 -17.29 11.15
N SER A 192 -11.89 -16.02 11.54
CA SER A 192 -12.97 -15.14 11.11
C SER A 192 -12.46 -13.72 10.93
N LYS A 193 -12.90 -13.07 9.85
CA LYS A 193 -12.70 -11.65 9.60
C LYS A 193 -14.06 -10.99 9.45
N TRP A 194 -14.30 -9.93 10.22
CA TRP A 194 -15.41 -9.02 9.97
C TRP A 194 -14.89 -7.61 9.72
N GLN A 195 -15.64 -6.86 8.94
CA GLN A 195 -15.38 -5.45 8.65
C GLN A 195 -16.67 -4.71 8.36
N THR A 196 -16.71 -3.44 8.73
CA THR A 196 -17.70 -2.48 8.27
C THR A 196 -17.01 -1.32 7.58
N THR A 197 -17.49 -0.95 6.41
CA THR A 197 -17.01 0.17 5.62
C THR A 197 -18.16 1.16 5.40
N THR A 198 -17.97 2.42 5.79
CA THR A 198 -18.93 3.50 5.58
C THR A 198 -18.27 4.61 4.75
N ARG A 199 -18.84 4.92 3.58
CA ARG A 199 -18.54 6.12 2.78
C ARG A 199 -19.68 7.10 2.85
N PHE A 200 -19.39 8.39 2.90
CA PHE A 200 -20.41 9.43 2.97
C PHE A 200 -19.99 10.72 2.27
N ARG A 201 -20.97 11.57 1.94
CA ARG A 201 -20.75 12.95 1.50
C ARG A 201 -20.94 13.91 2.67
N ALA A 202 -20.02 14.85 2.81
CA ALA A 202 -20.01 15.89 3.84
C ALA A 202 -19.85 17.26 3.17
N GLY A 203 -20.97 17.94 2.92
CA GLY A 203 -20.99 19.17 2.12
C GLY A 203 -20.50 18.92 0.69
N THR A 204 -19.47 19.64 0.26
CA THR A 204 -18.80 19.47 -1.04
C THR A 204 -17.73 18.38 -1.04
N GLY A 205 -17.46 17.75 0.09
CA GLY A 205 -16.47 16.69 0.23
C GLY A 205 -17.06 15.30 0.49
N SER A 206 -16.16 14.34 0.69
CA SER A 206 -16.51 12.97 1.02
C SER A 206 -15.59 12.39 2.09
N GLY A 207 -16.07 11.35 2.77
CA GLY A 207 -15.40 10.67 3.87
C GLY A 207 -15.57 9.16 3.78
N PHE A 208 -14.61 8.45 4.35
CA PHE A 208 -14.53 7.00 4.45
C PHE A 208 -14.05 6.62 5.85
N VAL A 209 -14.72 5.63 6.43
CA VAL A 209 -14.33 4.97 7.67
C VAL A 209 -14.45 3.47 7.44
N ASN A 210 -13.43 2.71 7.84
CA ASN A 210 -13.45 1.26 7.84
C ASN A 210 -12.95 0.74 9.19
N VAL A 211 -13.71 -0.17 9.78
CA VAL A 211 -13.33 -0.87 11.01
C VAL A 211 -13.35 -2.36 10.72
N SER A 212 -12.26 -3.07 11.02
CA SER A 212 -12.16 -4.51 10.82
C SER A 212 -11.44 -5.22 11.96
N ARG A 213 -11.73 -6.51 12.12
CA ARG A 213 -10.95 -7.43 12.95
C ARG A 213 -10.78 -8.78 12.25
N LEU A 214 -9.55 -9.30 12.27
CA LEU A 214 -9.22 -10.67 11.92
C LEU A 214 -8.84 -11.43 13.19
N GLY A 215 -9.60 -12.47 13.54
CA GLY A 215 -9.17 -13.52 14.46
C GLY A 215 -8.72 -14.74 13.67
N TYR A 216 -7.51 -15.25 13.95
CA TYR A 216 -6.87 -16.33 13.20
C TYR A 216 -6.17 -17.28 14.16
N GLU A 217 -6.43 -18.58 14.09
CA GLU A 217 -5.79 -19.58 14.97
C GLU A 217 -4.47 -20.15 14.43
N GLY A 218 -4.17 -19.95 13.13
CA GLY A 218 -2.90 -20.37 12.52
C GLY A 218 -2.97 -21.49 11.48
N GLU A 219 -1.95 -21.57 10.62
CA GLU A 219 -1.62 -22.81 9.88
C GLU A 219 -0.72 -23.75 10.71
N ARG A 220 0.05 -23.21 11.66
CA ARG A 220 0.97 -23.96 12.55
C ARG A 220 0.63 -23.74 14.03
N ASP A 221 1.14 -24.63 14.88
CA ASP A 221 1.16 -24.39 16.33
C ASP A 221 1.85 -23.06 16.59
N HIS A 222 1.34 -22.28 17.56
CA HIS A 222 1.89 -20.97 17.93
C HIS A 222 1.96 -19.98 16.74
N SER A 223 0.90 -19.92 15.92
CA SER A 223 0.75 -18.93 14.83
C SER A 223 -0.60 -18.20 14.84
N GLY A 224 -1.22 -18.07 16.03
CA GLY A 224 -2.46 -17.32 16.19
C GLY A 224 -2.26 -15.81 16.06
N ALA A 225 -3.30 -15.08 15.65
CA ALA A 225 -3.30 -13.63 15.57
C ALA A 225 -4.69 -13.02 15.83
N ASP A 226 -4.71 -11.83 16.42
CA ASP A 226 -5.84 -10.90 16.51
C ASP A 226 -5.36 -9.56 15.96
N LEU A 227 -5.84 -9.17 14.78
CA LEU A 227 -5.49 -7.91 14.12
C LEU A 227 -6.72 -7.02 14.07
N ARG A 228 -6.59 -5.75 14.42
CA ARG A 228 -7.71 -4.79 14.47
C ARG A 228 -7.30 -3.51 13.77
N ASN A 229 -8.15 -3.04 12.87
CA ASN A 229 -7.87 -1.84 12.08
C ASN A 229 -9.03 -0.86 12.13
N LEU A 230 -8.67 0.42 12.31
CA LEU A 230 -9.48 1.57 11.94
C LEU A 230 -8.73 2.27 10.80
N ASN A 231 -9.33 2.35 9.62
CA ASN A 231 -8.81 3.16 8.51
C ASN A 231 -9.78 4.29 8.20
N THR A 232 -9.28 5.52 8.06
CA THR A 232 -10.14 6.67 7.73
C THR A 232 -9.52 7.59 6.70
N ARG A 233 -10.36 8.13 5.81
CA ARG A 233 -9.94 9.13 4.84
C ARG A 233 -11.03 10.14 4.58
N PHE A 234 -10.69 11.43 4.63
CA PHE A 234 -11.59 12.52 4.29
C PHE A 234 -11.00 13.33 3.14
N GLN A 235 -11.85 13.91 2.30
CA GLN A 235 -11.44 14.72 1.17
C GLN A 235 -12.45 15.86 0.93
N ILE A 236 -11.99 17.12 1.03
CA ILE A 236 -12.82 18.31 0.77
C ILE A 236 -12.14 19.27 -0.22
N PRO A 237 -12.87 19.89 -1.16
CA PRO A 237 -12.34 20.96 -1.99
C PRO A 237 -12.30 22.29 -1.21
N VAL A 238 -11.17 23.01 -1.27
CA VAL A 238 -10.92 24.27 -0.56
C VAL A 238 -10.18 25.25 -1.47
N GLY A 239 -10.85 26.30 -1.95
CA GLY A 239 -10.19 27.39 -2.69
C GLY A 239 -9.43 26.96 -3.96
N GLY A 240 -9.93 25.96 -4.69
CA GLY A 240 -9.24 25.37 -5.86
C GLY A 240 -8.14 24.37 -5.52
N TRP A 241 -7.96 24.04 -4.24
CA TRP A 241 -7.21 22.89 -3.75
C TRP A 241 -8.18 21.78 -3.32
N THR A 242 -7.62 20.60 -3.08
CA THR A 242 -8.25 19.47 -2.41
C THR A 242 -7.44 19.19 -1.15
N LEU A 243 -8.07 19.33 0.01
CA LEU A 243 -7.55 18.84 1.29
C LEU A 243 -7.97 17.39 1.45
N SER A 244 -7.00 16.50 1.64
CA SER A 244 -7.22 15.12 2.06
C SER A 244 -6.61 14.92 3.45
N THR A 245 -7.32 14.26 4.36
CA THR A 245 -6.78 13.83 5.65
C THR A 245 -6.98 12.33 5.84
N LEU A 246 -6.10 11.71 6.62
CA LEU A 246 -6.26 10.34 7.10
C LEU A 246 -5.92 10.24 8.59
N ALA A 247 -6.58 9.29 9.25
CA ALA A 247 -6.29 8.88 10.61
C ALA A 247 -6.50 7.37 10.72
N ASP A 248 -5.40 6.63 10.77
CA ASP A 248 -5.38 5.17 10.76
C ASP A 248 -4.82 4.63 12.08
N VAL A 249 -5.42 3.54 12.58
CA VAL A 249 -4.94 2.81 13.75
C VAL A 249 -4.88 1.32 13.42
N GLY A 250 -3.75 0.68 13.71
CA GLY A 250 -3.62 -0.77 13.79
C GLY A 250 -3.33 -1.18 15.23
N ASP A 251 -4.03 -2.19 15.72
CA ASP A 251 -3.87 -2.81 17.04
C ASP A 251 -3.81 -4.33 16.84
N ASP A 252 -2.60 -4.88 16.96
CA ASP A 252 -2.31 -6.31 16.86
C ASP A 252 -1.92 -6.82 18.27
N PRO A 253 -2.86 -6.95 19.24
CA PRO A 253 -2.55 -7.30 20.63
C PRO A 253 -2.03 -8.73 20.81
N ARG A 254 -2.08 -9.55 19.75
CA ARG A 254 -1.49 -10.88 19.68
C ARG A 254 -1.16 -11.22 18.24
N ALA A 255 0.10 -11.53 17.96
CA ALA A 255 0.54 -12.22 16.76
C ALA A 255 1.68 -13.18 17.12
N ASP A 256 1.36 -14.47 17.26
CA ASP A 256 2.30 -15.50 17.68
C ASP A 256 3.35 -15.76 16.57
N ASN A 257 4.57 -16.12 16.98
CA ASN A 257 5.67 -16.43 16.06
C ASN A 257 6.02 -17.92 16.10
N PRO A 258 5.55 -18.75 15.14
CA PRO A 258 5.79 -20.19 15.12
C PRO A 258 7.26 -20.56 14.80
N GLY A 259 8.11 -19.57 14.51
CA GLY A 259 9.53 -19.79 14.23
C GLY A 259 9.81 -20.57 12.95
N ALA A 260 11.08 -20.88 12.73
CA ALA A 260 11.53 -21.77 11.67
C ALA A 260 11.82 -23.17 12.25
N LEU A 261 11.43 -24.22 11.52
CA LEU A 261 11.76 -25.61 11.87
C LEU A 261 13.10 -25.99 11.25
N THR A 262 13.89 -26.78 11.98
CA THR A 262 15.00 -27.56 11.40
C THR A 262 14.46 -28.60 10.42
N LEU A 263 15.31 -29.16 9.57
CA LEU A 263 14.92 -30.21 8.61
C LEU A 263 14.35 -31.45 9.31
N ALA A 264 14.88 -31.81 10.49
CA ALA A 264 14.40 -32.93 11.29
C ALA A 264 12.99 -32.67 11.87
N GLU A 265 12.77 -31.50 12.46
CA GLU A 265 11.45 -31.09 12.98
C GLU A 265 10.42 -30.99 11.85
N LEU A 266 10.81 -30.46 10.67
CA LEU A 266 9.96 -30.37 9.49
C LEU A 266 9.49 -31.75 9.00
N HIS A 267 10.40 -32.74 8.98
CA HIS A 267 10.07 -34.12 8.61
C HIS A 267 9.22 -34.83 9.66
N ALA A 268 9.44 -34.56 10.95
CA ALA A 268 8.66 -35.14 12.04
C ALA A 268 7.24 -34.56 12.11
N ASN A 269 7.12 -33.23 12.15
CA ASN A 269 5.83 -32.52 12.11
C ASN A 269 6.02 -31.07 11.61
N ARG A 270 5.73 -30.82 10.32
CA ARG A 270 5.73 -29.46 9.72
C ARG A 270 4.80 -28.47 10.41
N ASP A 271 3.78 -28.95 11.12
CA ASP A 271 2.72 -28.15 11.71
C ASP A 271 3.07 -27.68 13.14
N SER A 272 4.14 -28.24 13.72
CA SER A 272 4.70 -27.89 15.05
C SER A 272 5.37 -26.52 15.09
N ALA A 273 5.80 -26.09 16.28
CA ALA A 273 6.71 -24.95 16.51
C ALA A 273 7.91 -25.36 17.39
N PRO A 274 9.10 -24.73 17.24
CA PRO A 274 10.27 -25.04 18.06
C PRO A 274 10.00 -24.81 19.55
N ALA A 275 10.53 -25.67 20.40
CA ALA A 275 10.32 -25.61 21.85
C ALA A 275 10.72 -24.25 22.46
N ILE A 276 11.77 -23.59 21.93
CA ILE A 276 12.19 -22.26 22.37
C ILE A 276 11.20 -21.14 22.00
N ASN A 277 10.48 -21.25 20.88
CA ASN A 277 9.44 -20.30 20.50
C ASN A 277 8.25 -20.41 21.46
N LEU A 278 7.82 -21.63 21.77
CA LEU A 278 6.77 -21.91 22.75
C LEU A 278 7.18 -21.43 24.16
N GLN A 279 8.40 -21.74 24.59
CA GLN A 279 8.92 -21.41 25.92
C GLN A 279 9.05 -19.91 26.17
N ARG A 280 9.40 -19.12 25.14
CA ARG A 280 9.56 -17.67 25.22
C ARG A 280 8.29 -16.87 24.88
N ASP A 281 7.18 -17.56 24.59
CA ASP A 281 5.95 -16.98 24.04
C ASP A 281 6.27 -16.05 22.84
N ALA A 282 7.13 -16.55 21.95
CA ALA A 282 7.71 -15.74 20.88
C ALA A 282 6.60 -15.18 19.98
N GLY A 283 6.59 -13.88 19.71
CA GLY A 283 5.44 -13.22 19.10
C GLY A 283 5.59 -11.71 19.04
N LYS A 284 4.49 -11.03 18.73
CA LYS A 284 4.39 -9.57 18.62
C LYS A 284 3.07 -9.07 19.21
N ASP A 285 3.16 -8.01 19.99
CA ASP A 285 2.08 -7.10 20.41
C ASP A 285 2.46 -5.71 19.88
N VAL A 286 1.65 -5.14 19.00
CA VAL A 286 1.95 -3.85 18.37
C VAL A 286 0.71 -2.98 18.18
N THR A 287 0.83 -1.72 18.59
CA THR A 287 -0.16 -0.68 18.28
C THR A 287 0.53 0.42 17.48
N GLN A 288 -0.07 0.83 16.35
CA GLN A 288 0.39 1.94 15.53
C GLN A 288 -0.76 2.92 15.27
N GLY A 289 -0.54 4.20 15.58
CA GLY A 289 -1.39 5.30 15.11
C GLY A 289 -0.68 6.08 14.00
N GLN A 290 -1.41 6.51 12.97
CA GLN A 290 -0.87 7.33 11.88
C GLN A 290 -1.86 8.43 11.49
N LEU A 291 -1.33 9.64 11.30
CA LEU A 291 -2.06 10.82 10.84
C LEU A 291 -1.39 11.38 9.59
N GLY A 292 -2.19 11.81 8.62
CA GLY A 292 -1.70 12.41 7.38
C GLY A 292 -2.61 13.53 6.89
N VAL A 293 -2.01 14.58 6.33
CA VAL A 293 -2.70 15.70 5.68
C VAL A 293 -2.03 15.96 4.34
N THR A 294 -2.80 16.01 3.26
CA THR A 294 -2.33 16.36 1.91
C THR A 294 -3.18 17.48 1.33
N MET A 295 -2.53 18.58 0.92
CA MET A 295 -3.13 19.63 0.10
C MET A 295 -2.65 19.46 -1.33
N ARG A 296 -3.56 19.15 -2.27
CA ARG A 296 -3.28 18.99 -3.70
C ARG A 296 -4.01 20.05 -4.52
N ARG A 297 -3.39 20.60 -5.55
CA ARG A 297 -4.04 21.42 -6.58
C ARG A 297 -3.57 21.00 -7.96
N SER A 298 -4.51 20.63 -8.82
CA SER A 298 -4.29 20.39 -10.23
C SER A 298 -4.66 21.64 -11.03
N THR A 299 -3.96 21.92 -12.13
CA THR A 299 -4.23 23.05 -13.02
C THR A 299 -4.65 22.55 -14.41
N ALA A 300 -5.42 23.36 -15.14
CA ALA A 300 -6.06 22.95 -16.40
C ALA A 300 -5.07 22.63 -17.54
N ASP A 301 -3.82 23.08 -17.41
CA ASP A 301 -2.68 22.75 -18.28
C ASP A 301 -2.09 21.34 -18.02
N GLY A 302 -2.55 20.64 -16.98
CA GLY A 302 -2.00 19.36 -16.54
C GLY A 302 -0.89 19.48 -15.49
N GLY A 303 -0.69 20.67 -14.91
CA GLY A 303 0.16 20.85 -13.73
C GLY A 303 -0.48 20.28 -12.45
N GLU A 304 0.36 19.92 -11.48
CA GLU A 304 -0.06 19.48 -10.15
C GLU A 304 0.88 20.08 -9.10
N THR A 305 0.37 20.43 -7.92
CA THR A 305 1.17 20.80 -6.76
C THR A 305 0.58 20.11 -5.54
N ALA A 306 1.42 19.42 -4.76
CA ALA A 306 1.02 18.68 -3.57
C ALA A 306 1.97 18.98 -2.40
N VAL A 307 1.39 19.30 -1.25
CA VAL A 307 2.08 19.34 0.05
C VAL A 307 1.46 18.26 0.92
N THR A 308 2.27 17.38 1.48
CA THR A 308 1.85 16.32 2.39
C THR A 308 2.63 16.46 3.70
N VAL A 309 1.95 16.38 4.85
CA VAL A 309 2.54 16.33 6.19
C VAL A 309 1.96 15.12 6.91
N PHE A 310 2.79 14.39 7.65
CA PHE A 310 2.38 13.17 8.33
C PHE A 310 3.16 12.90 9.60
N GLY A 311 2.56 12.07 10.47
CA GLY A 311 3.18 11.54 11.68
C GLY A 311 2.61 10.16 12.00
N LEU A 312 3.39 9.35 12.69
CA LEU A 312 2.97 8.08 13.27
C LEU A 312 3.65 7.84 14.61
N THR A 313 2.97 7.11 15.46
CA THR A 313 3.52 6.52 16.69
C THR A 313 3.39 5.01 16.60
N ARG A 314 4.32 4.27 17.20
CA ARG A 314 4.24 2.82 17.34
C ARG A 314 4.76 2.39 18.70
N SER A 315 3.97 1.57 19.39
CA SER A 315 4.39 0.80 20.55
C SER A 315 4.52 -0.65 20.10
N LEU A 316 5.64 -1.31 20.43
CA LEU A 316 5.94 -2.68 20.02
C LEU A 316 6.54 -3.43 21.20
N LYS A 317 5.88 -4.50 21.63
CA LYS A 317 6.45 -5.55 22.48
C LYS A 317 6.65 -6.78 21.61
N ASN A 318 7.87 -7.31 21.60
CA ASN A 318 8.27 -8.34 20.66
C ASN A 318 9.12 -9.39 21.39
N PRO A 319 8.48 -10.35 22.09
CA PRO A 319 9.16 -11.52 22.63
C PRO A 319 9.87 -12.30 21.51
N GLN A 320 11.19 -12.41 21.58
CA GLN A 320 12.01 -13.17 20.65
C GLN A 320 12.76 -14.27 21.39
N THR A 321 13.26 -15.28 20.67
CA THR A 321 13.90 -16.45 21.30
C THR A 321 15.16 -16.12 22.12
N PHE A 322 15.76 -14.94 21.91
CA PHE A 322 17.00 -14.47 22.54
C PHE A 322 16.83 -13.27 23.50
N ALA A 323 15.77 -12.47 23.34
CA ALA A 323 15.52 -11.26 24.12
C ALA A 323 14.05 -10.83 24.06
N TYR A 324 13.55 -10.14 25.08
CA TYR A 324 12.28 -9.43 25.02
C TYR A 324 12.53 -8.00 24.54
N ILE A 325 12.08 -7.66 23.33
CA ILE A 325 12.28 -6.32 22.74
C ILE A 325 11.08 -5.42 23.07
N ASP A 326 11.34 -4.26 23.65
CA ASP A 326 10.38 -3.17 23.88
C ASP A 326 10.81 -1.96 23.04
N LEU A 327 9.90 -1.40 22.24
CA LEU A 327 10.19 -0.32 21.30
C LEU A 327 9.04 0.70 21.27
N SER A 328 9.36 1.93 21.64
CA SER A 328 8.51 3.11 21.41
C SER A 328 9.09 3.94 20.27
N ARG A 329 8.33 4.14 19.21
CA ARG A 329 8.76 4.86 17.99
C ARG A 329 7.84 6.03 17.70
N ILE A 330 8.42 7.17 17.35
CA ILE A 330 7.75 8.29 16.68
C ILE A 330 8.45 8.58 15.35
N ALA A 331 7.68 8.71 14.27
CA ALA A 331 8.20 9.14 12.99
C ALA A 331 7.26 10.15 12.34
N TYR A 332 7.83 11.16 11.68
CA TYR A 332 7.07 12.24 11.06
C TYR A 332 7.82 12.84 9.89
N GLY A 333 7.11 13.55 9.02
CA GLY A 333 7.73 14.14 7.85
C GLY A 333 6.81 15.04 7.05
N ALA A 334 7.41 15.64 6.03
CA ALA A 334 6.75 16.44 5.03
C ALA A 334 7.28 16.07 3.64
N ARG A 335 6.39 16.13 2.64
CA ARG A 335 6.72 16.01 1.23
C ARG A 335 6.15 17.22 0.50
N PHE A 336 6.96 17.79 -0.38
CA PHE A 336 6.51 18.72 -1.40
C PHE A 336 6.78 18.13 -2.78
N THR A 337 5.78 18.20 -3.66
CA THR A 337 5.91 17.85 -5.08
C THR A 337 5.23 18.92 -5.92
N VAL A 338 5.89 19.39 -6.95
CA VAL A 338 5.32 20.25 -7.99
C VAL A 338 5.64 19.65 -9.36
N THR A 339 4.61 19.49 -10.18
CA THR A 339 4.69 19.08 -11.58
C THR A 339 4.17 20.23 -12.44
N ARG A 340 4.96 20.70 -13.42
CA ARG A 340 4.55 21.76 -14.34
C ARG A 340 4.76 21.34 -15.79
N PRO A 341 3.75 21.54 -16.67
CA PRO A 341 4.00 21.62 -18.09
C PRO A 341 4.77 22.92 -18.38
N VAL A 342 5.84 22.81 -19.15
CA VAL A 342 6.65 23.92 -19.62
C VAL A 342 6.97 23.69 -21.10
N ARG A 343 7.38 24.74 -21.83
CA ARG A 343 7.82 24.61 -23.22
C ARG A 343 9.33 24.76 -23.29
N LEU A 344 10.00 23.79 -23.90
CA LEU A 344 11.43 23.85 -24.19
C LEU A 344 11.60 24.01 -25.70
N GLY A 345 11.58 25.26 -26.18
CA GLY A 345 11.46 25.56 -27.60
C GLY A 345 10.15 25.00 -28.17
N ARG A 346 10.25 24.11 -29.16
CA ARG A 346 9.10 23.44 -29.80
C ARG A 346 8.58 22.22 -29.05
N PHE A 347 9.31 21.72 -28.05
CA PHE A 347 8.98 20.45 -27.39
C PHE A 347 8.09 20.68 -26.17
N ALA A 348 7.10 19.80 -26.00
CA ALA A 348 6.34 19.72 -24.76
C ALA A 348 7.22 19.08 -23.68
N HIS A 349 7.35 19.75 -22.56
CA HIS A 349 8.21 19.34 -21.46
C HIS A 349 7.40 19.33 -20.17
N ARG A 350 7.53 18.27 -19.37
CA ARG A 350 6.97 18.21 -18.02
C ARG A 350 8.12 18.11 -17.03
N LEU A 351 8.18 19.07 -16.12
CA LEU A 351 9.16 19.11 -15.05
C LEU A 351 8.45 18.79 -13.73
N THR A 352 8.88 17.73 -13.06
CA THR A 352 8.46 17.36 -11.71
C THR A 352 9.62 17.60 -10.76
N ALA A 353 9.44 18.37 -9.70
CA ALA A 353 10.45 18.64 -8.69
C ALA A 353 9.85 18.57 -7.29
N GLY A 354 10.67 18.36 -6.27
CA GLY A 354 10.19 18.30 -4.90
C GLY A 354 11.26 17.90 -3.90
N PHE A 355 10.80 17.63 -2.68
CA PHE A 355 11.63 17.06 -1.61
C PHE A 355 10.81 16.18 -0.68
N ASP A 356 11.47 15.21 -0.06
CA ASP A 356 11.00 14.54 1.15
C ASP A 356 11.87 15.00 2.33
N VAL A 357 11.25 15.30 3.47
CA VAL A 357 11.92 15.44 4.77
C VAL A 357 11.23 14.49 5.72
N GLN A 358 12.00 13.63 6.38
CA GLN A 358 11.48 12.64 7.31
C GLN A 358 12.41 12.49 8.52
N ARG A 359 11.82 12.28 9.69
CA ARG A 359 12.55 11.98 10.91
C ARG A 359 11.88 10.84 11.67
N GLN A 360 12.70 10.01 12.28
CA GLN A 360 12.34 8.89 13.14
C GLN A 360 13.15 9.00 14.44
N ALA A 361 12.50 8.71 15.56
CA ALA A 361 13.13 8.53 16.85
C ALA A 361 12.54 7.27 17.51
N ASP A 362 13.42 6.38 17.91
CA ASP A 362 13.12 5.10 18.53
C ASP A 362 13.74 5.07 19.94
N ASP A 363 12.94 4.77 20.95
CA ASP A 363 13.39 4.37 22.28
C ASP A 363 13.27 2.84 22.34
N ARG A 364 14.42 2.15 22.32
CA ARG A 364 14.51 0.68 22.28
C ARG A 364 15.19 0.15 23.54
N VAL A 365 14.55 -0.81 24.19
CA VAL A 365 15.12 -1.57 25.30
C VAL A 365 14.95 -3.06 25.05
N ASN A 366 16.05 -3.82 25.14
CA ASN A 366 15.99 -5.28 25.12
C ASN A 366 16.19 -5.80 26.54
N TYR A 367 15.35 -6.73 26.98
CA TYR A 367 15.44 -7.37 28.29
C TYR A 367 15.84 -8.85 28.17
N ASN A 368 16.48 -9.38 29.20
CA ASN A 368 16.60 -10.83 29.40
C ASN A 368 15.25 -11.44 29.82
N TYR A 369 15.21 -12.77 29.90
CA TYR A 369 14.09 -13.54 30.41
C TYR A 369 14.40 -14.13 31.78
N VAL A 370 13.38 -14.23 32.64
CA VAL A 370 13.45 -14.97 33.91
C VAL A 370 13.67 -16.46 33.60
N GLY A 371 14.92 -16.90 33.68
CA GLY A 371 15.35 -18.28 33.46
C GLY A 371 14.86 -18.85 32.12
N ALA A 372 14.02 -19.87 32.21
CA ALA A 372 13.46 -20.61 31.07
C ALA A 372 11.96 -20.32 30.82
N THR A 373 11.50 -19.09 31.13
CA THR A 373 10.10 -18.66 30.96
C THR A 373 9.91 -17.61 29.86
N ALA A 374 8.66 -17.27 29.54
CA ALA A 374 8.30 -16.15 28.67
C ALA A 374 8.31 -14.78 29.38
N GLN A 375 8.52 -14.73 30.69
CA GLN A 375 8.52 -13.46 31.43
C GLN A 375 9.84 -12.73 31.23
N ARG A 376 9.78 -11.47 30.79
CA ARG A 376 10.95 -10.57 30.82
C ARG A 376 11.39 -10.34 32.27
N ASP A 377 12.69 -10.26 32.49
CA ASP A 377 13.23 -9.76 33.76
C ASP A 377 13.44 -8.23 33.71
N THR A 378 14.14 -7.69 34.71
CA THR A 378 14.44 -6.25 34.83
C THR A 378 15.80 -5.85 34.25
N SER A 379 16.61 -6.81 33.83
CA SER A 379 17.96 -6.58 33.31
C SER A 379 17.93 -6.25 31.82
N ARG A 380 18.64 -5.19 31.44
CA ARG A 380 18.70 -4.68 30.07
C ARG A 380 19.92 -5.26 29.36
N GLN A 381 19.71 -5.84 28.18
CA GLN A 381 20.76 -6.20 27.22
C GLN A 381 21.08 -5.05 26.25
N LEU A 382 20.15 -4.11 26.08
CA LEU A 382 20.24 -2.96 25.19
C LEU A 382 19.36 -1.85 25.75
N ASP A 383 19.81 -0.59 25.68
CA ASP A 383 19.01 0.58 26.02
C ASP A 383 19.47 1.77 25.16
N GLN A 384 18.76 2.04 24.07
CA GLN A 384 19.22 2.97 23.03
C GLN A 384 18.14 3.96 22.57
N LEU A 385 18.57 5.20 22.33
CA LEU A 385 17.82 6.21 21.58
C LEU A 385 18.37 6.31 20.15
N GLU A 386 17.65 5.71 19.20
CA GLU A 386 18.04 5.66 17.79
C GLU A 386 17.29 6.74 17.01
N HIS A 387 18.02 7.60 16.32
CA HIS A 387 17.48 8.70 15.53
C HIS A 387 17.90 8.57 14.07
N VAL A 388 16.93 8.70 13.16
CA VAL A 388 17.19 8.72 11.72
C VAL A 388 16.52 9.93 11.09
N THR A 389 17.26 10.70 10.28
CA THR A 389 16.72 11.82 9.50
C THR A 389 17.06 11.61 8.02
N GLU A 390 16.08 11.76 7.13
CA GLU A 390 16.21 11.69 5.66
C GLU A 390 15.78 13.05 5.08
N ILE A 391 16.63 13.68 4.27
CA ILE A 391 16.29 14.86 3.44
C ILE A 391 16.65 14.51 2.00
N GLY A 392 15.64 14.48 1.13
CA GLY A 392 15.76 14.00 -0.24
C GLY A 392 15.12 14.91 -1.29
N PRO A 393 15.78 16.00 -1.71
CA PRO A 393 15.39 16.77 -2.90
C PRO A 393 15.55 15.94 -4.18
N PHE A 394 14.60 16.09 -5.10
CA PHE A 394 14.58 15.39 -6.40
C PHE A 394 14.03 16.27 -7.53
N VAL A 395 14.41 15.91 -8.76
CA VAL A 395 13.88 16.48 -9.99
C VAL A 395 13.78 15.39 -11.07
N GLN A 396 12.72 15.42 -11.86
CA GLN A 396 12.50 14.59 -13.02
C GLN A 396 12.02 15.46 -14.20
N SER A 397 12.63 15.24 -15.35
CA SER A 397 12.33 15.86 -16.62
C SER A 397 11.71 14.80 -17.54
N ALA A 398 10.58 15.12 -18.18
CA ALA A 398 9.97 14.32 -19.23
C ALA A 398 9.74 15.17 -20.48
N LEU A 399 10.55 14.96 -21.51
CA LEU A 399 10.58 15.75 -22.74
C LEU A 399 9.98 14.95 -23.90
N GLU A 400 8.87 15.40 -24.46
CA GLU A 400 8.24 14.81 -25.63
C GLU A 400 8.95 15.32 -26.90
N LEU A 401 9.84 14.49 -27.45
CA LEU A 401 10.58 14.78 -28.69
C LEU A 401 9.68 14.62 -29.92
N SER A 402 8.69 13.73 -29.85
CA SER A 402 7.63 13.54 -30.83
C SER A 402 6.40 12.89 -30.16
N PRO A 403 5.23 12.81 -30.83
CA PRO A 403 4.05 12.12 -30.28
C PRO A 403 4.24 10.64 -29.93
N LYS A 404 5.36 10.02 -30.33
CA LYS A 404 5.72 8.61 -30.05
C LYS A 404 7.00 8.45 -29.22
N VAL A 405 7.71 9.54 -28.90
CA VAL A 405 9.03 9.48 -28.25
C VAL A 405 9.10 10.50 -27.12
N THR A 406 9.14 10.00 -25.90
CA THR A 406 9.38 10.78 -24.68
C THR A 406 10.69 10.33 -24.05
N VAL A 407 11.60 11.28 -23.79
CA VAL A 407 12.83 11.02 -23.03
C VAL A 407 12.60 11.47 -21.60
N THR A 408 12.87 10.59 -20.63
CA THR A 408 12.83 10.92 -19.21
C THR A 408 14.20 10.81 -18.56
N GLY A 409 14.55 11.79 -17.74
CA GLY A 409 15.73 11.77 -16.88
C GLY A 409 15.39 12.31 -15.50
N GLY A 410 16.02 11.80 -14.45
CA GLY A 410 15.76 12.25 -13.09
C GLY A 410 17.01 12.15 -12.21
N LEU A 411 17.07 13.03 -11.22
CA LEU A 411 18.16 13.15 -10.26
C LEU A 411 17.56 13.32 -8.86
N ARG A 412 18.15 12.64 -7.88
CA ARG A 412 17.85 12.80 -6.46
C ARG A 412 19.16 12.80 -5.68
N TYR A 413 19.18 13.57 -4.60
CA TYR A 413 20.24 13.54 -3.60
C TYR A 413 19.58 13.22 -2.26
N ASP A 414 20.00 12.14 -1.61
CA ASP A 414 19.53 11.77 -0.26
C ASP A 414 20.62 12.06 0.76
N TRP A 415 20.37 13.00 1.67
CA TRP A 415 21.13 13.14 2.89
C TRP A 415 20.41 12.35 3.99
N VAL A 416 21.04 11.28 4.46
CA VAL A 416 20.52 10.45 5.56
C VAL A 416 21.49 10.56 6.73
N ARG A 417 20.98 10.72 7.94
CA ARG A 417 21.79 10.73 9.16
C ARG A 417 21.21 9.80 10.19
N PHE A 418 22.01 8.83 10.61
CA PHE A 418 21.78 7.98 11.76
C PHE A 418 22.53 8.56 12.97
N THR A 419 21.91 8.52 14.14
CA THR A 419 22.56 8.85 15.42
C THR A 419 21.98 7.92 16.49
N VAL A 420 22.86 7.21 17.19
CA VAL A 420 22.51 6.33 18.31
C VAL A 420 23.10 6.94 19.56
N GLN A 421 22.31 7.01 20.62
CA GLN A 421 22.78 7.29 21.97
C GLN A 421 22.50 6.05 22.82
N ASP A 422 23.57 5.42 23.29
CA ASP A 422 23.49 4.34 24.26
C ASP A 422 23.23 4.90 25.66
N ARG A 423 22.36 4.22 26.41
CA ARG A 423 22.00 4.53 27.79
C ARG A 423 22.27 3.34 28.71
N LEU A 424 22.75 2.21 28.19
CA LEU A 424 23.05 1.00 28.96
C LEU A 424 24.32 1.20 29.79
N THR A 425 24.14 1.72 31.01
CA THR A 425 25.24 2.07 31.92
C THR A 425 25.38 1.05 33.07
N PRO A 426 26.58 0.86 33.63
CA PRO A 426 27.85 1.49 33.28
C PRO A 426 28.51 0.91 32.02
N PHE A 427 29.30 1.74 31.32
CA PHE A 427 30.15 1.28 30.25
C PHE A 427 31.37 0.53 30.80
N THR A 428 31.69 -0.62 30.22
CA THR A 428 32.78 -1.52 30.63
C THR A 428 33.43 -2.18 29.40
N VAL A 429 34.51 -2.95 29.58
CA VAL A 429 35.12 -3.72 28.47
C VAL A 429 34.14 -4.75 27.86
N ALA A 430 33.18 -5.25 28.65
CA ALA A 430 32.15 -6.19 28.18
C ALA A 430 30.85 -5.50 27.70
N ASN A 431 30.73 -4.18 27.92
CA ASN A 431 29.60 -3.34 27.53
C ASN A 431 30.15 -1.95 27.12
N PRO A 432 30.81 -1.84 25.96
CA PRO A 432 31.34 -0.56 25.48
C PRO A 432 30.21 0.43 25.17
N ASP A 433 30.51 1.72 25.09
CA ASP A 433 29.56 2.74 24.66
C ASP A 433 29.30 2.60 23.14
N ASP A 434 28.11 2.14 22.76
CA ASP A 434 27.68 1.99 21.37
C ASP A 434 27.15 3.32 20.75
N SER A 435 27.28 4.45 21.45
CA SER A 435 26.87 5.77 20.94
C SER A 435 27.65 6.17 19.68
N GLY A 436 26.96 6.75 18.70
CA GLY A 436 27.60 7.12 17.44
C GLY A 436 26.74 7.92 16.48
N ARG A 437 27.37 8.40 15.40
CA ARG A 437 26.69 9.08 14.29
C ARG A 437 27.24 8.60 12.95
N ARG A 438 26.36 8.43 11.97
CA ARG A 438 26.70 8.04 10.60
C ARG A 438 25.92 8.87 9.59
N LEU A 439 26.60 9.25 8.51
CA LEU A 439 26.04 9.80 7.28
C LEU A 439 26.03 8.72 6.18
#